data_AF-A0A1V5ITX4-F1
#
_entry.id   AF-A0A1V5ITX4-F1
#
_cell.length_a   1.000
_cell.length_b   1.000
_cell.length_c   1.000
_cell.angle_alpha   90.00
_cell.angle_beta   90.00
_cell.angle_gamma   90.00
#
_symmetry.space_group_name_H-M   'P 1'
#
loop_
_entity.id
_entity.type
_entity.pdbx_description
1 polymer ?
#
loop_
_entity_poly.entity_id
_entity_poly.type
_entity_poly.pdbx_seq_one_letter_code
_entity_poly.pdbx_strand_id
1 'polypeptide(L)'
;MTEIQKRFVIGLEKKGRITAHAVLDAARPASSPIHDCFDWNDSEAAEKWRLEQARELIRRVKIELVYQEVSVRTVKYVADPARSDGYTDIVKAREPSLSEIMSAEWRNVLALAKRAQSIATARGDRMPAGYLDRCAEAVALIETMTEL
;
A
#
# COMPACT_ATOMS: atom_id res chain seq x y z
N MET A 1 -27.37 4.67 5.67
CA MET A 1 -26.88 4.91 4.30
C MET A 1 -26.36 3.59 3.75
N THR A 2 -26.87 3.17 2.60
CA THR A 2 -26.50 1.90 1.94
C THR A 2 -25.13 2.02 1.24
N GLU A 3 -24.55 0.90 0.80
CA GLU A 3 -23.28 0.92 0.05
C GLU A 3 -23.39 1.65 -1.28
N ILE A 4 -24.53 1.54 -1.96
CA ILE A 4 -24.79 2.25 -3.23
C ILE A 4 -24.74 3.77 -2.98
N GLN A 5 -25.38 4.24 -1.91
CA GLN A 5 -25.37 5.65 -1.52
C GLN A 5 -23.97 6.14 -1.14
N LYS A 6 -23.19 5.34 -0.39
CA LYS A 6 -21.80 5.67 -0.04
C LYS A 6 -20.93 5.82 -1.29
N ARG A 7 -20.97 4.84 -2.19
CA ARG A 7 -20.23 4.88 -3.46
C ARG A 7 -20.62 6.07 -4.32
N PHE A 8 -21.92 6.38 -4.38
CA PHE A 8 -22.40 7.54 -5.11
C PHE A 8 -21.82 8.84 -4.56
N VAL A 9 -21.84 9.05 -3.23
CA VAL A 9 -21.25 10.23 -2.57
C VAL A 9 -19.74 10.31 -2.81
N ILE A 10 -19.01 9.20 -2.70
CA ILE A 10 -17.56 9.14 -2.99
C ILE A 10 -17.29 9.58 -4.44
N GLY A 11 -18.11 9.14 -5.40
CA GLY A 11 -17.97 9.50 -6.81
C GLY A 11 -18.16 10.98 -7.14
N LEU A 12 -18.72 11.77 -6.22
CA LEU A 12 -18.86 13.22 -6.39
C LEU A 12 -17.58 14.00 -6.04
N GLU A 13 -16.60 13.33 -5.45
CA GLU A 13 -15.31 13.92 -5.13
C GLU A 13 -14.56 14.36 -6.40
N LYS A 14 -13.95 15.55 -6.34
CA LYS A 14 -13.07 16.06 -7.38
C LYS A 14 -11.75 16.50 -6.76
N LYS A 15 -10.67 15.82 -7.12
CA LYS A 15 -9.29 16.13 -6.66
C LYS A 15 -9.16 16.17 -5.12
N GLY A 16 -9.69 15.16 -4.42
CA GLY A 16 -9.63 15.06 -2.96
C GLY A 16 -10.60 16.00 -2.24
N ARG A 17 -11.53 16.64 -2.94
CA ARG A 17 -12.47 17.62 -2.37
C ARG A 17 -13.90 17.28 -2.73
N ILE A 18 -14.78 17.38 -1.74
CA ILE A 18 -16.23 17.25 -1.89
C ILE A 18 -16.91 18.41 -1.16
N THR A 19 -18.02 18.91 -1.69
CA THR A 19 -18.77 20.03 -1.09
C THR A 19 -20.21 19.62 -0.83
N ALA A 20 -20.82 20.20 0.21
CA ALA A 20 -22.22 19.97 0.53
C ALA A 20 -23.16 20.36 -0.63
N HIS A 21 -22.81 21.42 -1.38
CA HIS A 21 -23.56 21.84 -2.57
C HIS A 21 -23.51 20.77 -3.67
N ALA A 22 -22.35 20.18 -3.96
CA ALA A 22 -22.24 19.13 -4.96
C ALA A 22 -23.09 17.89 -4.60
N VAL A 23 -23.14 17.55 -3.31
CA VAL A 23 -23.96 16.43 -2.81
C VAL A 23 -25.45 16.78 -2.88
N LEU A 24 -25.85 17.99 -2.50
CA LEU A 24 -27.23 18.45 -2.58
C LEU A 24 -27.71 18.50 -4.05
N ASP A 25 -26.93 19.09 -4.95
CA ASP A 25 -27.28 19.18 -6.37
C ASP A 25 -27.41 17.80 -7.01
N ALA A 26 -26.52 16.86 -6.65
CA ALA A 26 -26.61 15.47 -7.08
C ALA A 26 -27.80 14.71 -6.46
N ALA A 27 -28.37 15.18 -5.35
CA ALA A 27 -29.54 14.60 -4.71
C ALA A 27 -30.89 15.10 -5.28
N ARG A 28 -30.91 16.24 -5.99
CA ARG A 28 -32.15 16.85 -6.51
C ARG A 28 -32.97 15.93 -7.43
N PRO A 29 -32.37 15.16 -8.36
CA PRO A 29 -33.16 14.25 -9.19
C PRO A 29 -33.78 13.13 -8.34
N ALA A 30 -35.07 12.84 -8.54
CA ALA A 30 -35.76 11.74 -7.83
C ALA A 30 -35.15 10.36 -8.13
N SER A 31 -34.43 10.21 -9.24
CA SER A 31 -33.68 9.00 -9.59
C SER A 31 -32.33 8.89 -8.86
N SER A 32 -31.92 9.93 -8.13
CA SER A 32 -30.65 9.92 -7.42
C SER A 32 -30.70 8.90 -6.27
N PRO A 33 -29.68 8.03 -6.12
CA PRO A 33 -29.64 7.06 -5.02
C PRO A 33 -29.70 7.70 -3.63
N ILE A 34 -29.33 8.97 -3.53
CA ILE A 34 -29.32 9.75 -2.28
C ILE A 34 -30.52 10.70 -2.16
N HIS A 35 -31.49 10.69 -3.08
CA HIS A 35 -32.65 11.60 -3.05
C HIS A 35 -33.43 11.47 -1.74
N ASP A 36 -33.72 10.24 -1.33
CA ASP A 36 -34.47 9.91 -0.10
C ASP A 36 -33.69 10.15 1.20
N CYS A 37 -32.42 10.57 1.09
CA CYS A 37 -31.64 11.00 2.25
C CYS A 37 -31.94 12.46 2.66
N PHE A 38 -32.72 13.20 1.87
CA PHE A 38 -33.03 14.61 2.06
C PHE A 38 -34.51 14.83 2.34
N ASP A 39 -34.82 15.92 3.05
CA ASP A 39 -36.17 16.44 3.20
C ASP A 39 -36.45 17.49 2.11
N TRP A 40 -37.45 17.22 1.29
CA TRP A 40 -37.84 18.06 0.16
C TRP A 40 -39.04 18.97 0.46
N ASN A 41 -39.54 19.02 1.69
CA ASN A 41 -40.62 19.93 2.06
C ASN A 41 -40.19 21.42 1.91
N ASP A 42 -41.00 22.21 1.20
CA ASP A 42 -40.67 23.59 0.87
C ASP A 42 -41.13 24.55 1.99
N SER A 43 -40.14 25.11 2.69
CA SER A 43 -40.27 26.18 3.68
C SER A 43 -39.19 27.22 3.45
N GLU A 44 -39.31 28.43 4.04
CA GLU A 44 -38.30 29.48 3.90
C GLU A 44 -36.88 29.05 4.33
N ALA A 45 -36.77 28.04 5.21
CA ALA A 45 -35.50 27.50 5.69
C ALA A 45 -35.03 26.22 4.97
N ALA A 46 -35.77 25.73 3.97
CA ALA A 46 -35.56 24.41 3.36
C ALA A 46 -34.16 24.23 2.74
N GLU A 47 -33.63 25.24 2.06
CA GLU A 47 -32.33 25.12 1.39
C GLU A 47 -31.17 24.99 2.41
N LYS A 48 -31.21 25.76 3.50
CA LYS A 48 -30.21 25.68 4.57
C LYS A 48 -30.27 24.33 5.28
N TRP A 49 -31.48 23.81 5.50
CA TRP A 49 -31.69 22.49 6.08
C TRP A 49 -31.11 21.39 5.20
N ARG A 50 -31.41 21.39 3.90
CA ARG A 50 -30.87 20.42 2.94
C ARG A 50 -29.35 20.49 2.86
N LEU A 51 -28.76 21.68 2.90
CA LEU A 51 -27.30 21.81 2.98
C LEU A 51 -26.71 21.18 4.24
N GLU A 52 -27.41 21.24 5.38
CA GLU A 52 -26.96 20.54 6.59
C GLU A 52 -27.11 19.02 6.46
N GLN A 53 -28.21 18.53 5.87
CA GLN A 53 -28.36 17.11 5.56
C GLN A 53 -27.25 16.60 4.63
N ALA A 54 -26.82 17.39 3.64
CA ALA A 54 -25.68 17.06 2.80
C ALA A 54 -24.37 16.96 3.60
N ARG A 55 -24.12 17.89 4.53
CA ARG A 55 -22.95 17.84 5.42
C ARG A 55 -22.97 16.60 6.30
N GLU A 56 -24.13 16.25 6.86
CA GLU A 56 -24.28 15.01 7.62
C GLU A 56 -23.97 13.78 6.77
N LEU A 57 -24.45 13.75 5.53
CA LEU A 57 -24.25 12.63 4.63
C LEU A 57 -22.77 12.41 4.31
N ILE A 58 -22.02 13.49 4.05
CA ILE A 58 -20.57 13.46 3.84
C ILE A 58 -19.86 12.84 5.05
N ARG A 59 -20.22 13.27 6.27
CA ARG A 59 -19.63 12.77 7.53
C ARG A 59 -19.91 11.28 7.81
N ARG A 60 -20.92 10.68 7.18
CA ARG A 60 -21.29 9.26 7.36
C ARG A 60 -20.45 8.32 6.48
N VAL A 61 -19.71 8.84 5.50
CA VAL A 61 -18.76 8.06 4.70
C VAL A 61 -17.48 7.85 5.52
N LYS A 62 -17.17 6.59 5.86
CA LYS A 62 -16.00 6.22 6.68
C LYS A 62 -15.03 5.38 5.84
N ILE A 63 -13.75 5.53 6.13
CA ILE A 63 -12.69 4.62 5.66
C ILE A 63 -12.30 3.67 6.78
N GLU A 64 -11.93 2.44 6.41
CA GLU A 64 -11.33 1.47 7.32
C GLU A 64 -9.81 1.51 7.14
N LEU A 65 -9.09 1.88 8.20
CA LEU A 65 -7.62 1.90 8.21
C LEU A 65 -7.13 0.63 8.92
N VAL A 66 -6.54 -0.28 8.15
CA VAL A 66 -5.96 -1.52 8.69
C VAL A 66 -4.45 -1.34 8.81
N TYR A 67 -3.96 -1.21 10.04
CA TYR A 67 -2.53 -1.17 10.35
C TYR A 67 -2.10 -2.57 10.81
N GLN A 68 -1.24 -3.24 10.04
CA GLN A 68 -0.61 -4.48 10.49
C GLN A 68 0.65 -4.15 11.29
N GLU A 69 0.65 -4.42 12.60
CA GLU A 69 1.87 -4.41 13.41
C GLU A 69 2.72 -5.65 13.05
N VAL A 70 3.84 -5.43 12.36
CA VAL A 70 4.78 -6.51 12.03
C VAL A 70 5.87 -6.55 13.10
N SER A 71 5.81 -7.53 14.00
CA SER A 71 6.92 -7.82 14.92
C SER A 71 7.92 -8.78 14.27
N VAL A 72 9.16 -8.35 14.06
CA VAL A 72 10.23 -9.20 13.50
C VAL A 72 11.21 -9.59 14.61
N ARG A 73 11.49 -10.89 14.77
CA ARG A 73 12.61 -11.39 15.56
C ARG A 73 13.79 -11.64 14.64
N THR A 74 14.95 -11.09 14.99
CA THR A 74 16.18 -11.23 14.19
C THR A 74 17.37 -11.60 15.07
N VAL A 75 18.47 -12.02 14.43
CA VAL A 75 19.74 -12.28 15.10
C VAL A 75 20.34 -10.97 15.63
N LYS A 76 20.99 -11.04 16.78
CA LYS A 76 21.72 -9.90 17.35
C LYS A 76 23.11 -9.74 16.75
N TYR A 77 23.75 -10.85 16.35
CA TYR A 77 25.13 -10.87 15.90
C TYR A 77 25.21 -11.36 14.45
N VAL A 78 25.96 -10.66 13.61
CA VAL A 78 26.18 -10.97 12.19
C VAL A 78 27.68 -11.04 11.91
N ALA A 79 28.08 -11.79 10.89
CA ALA A 79 29.49 -11.87 10.49
C ALA A 79 29.98 -10.48 10.04
N ASP A 80 31.18 -10.10 10.47
CA ASP A 80 31.79 -8.82 10.12
C ASP A 80 32.86 -9.06 9.03
N PRO A 81 32.62 -8.68 7.76
CA PRO A 81 33.57 -8.89 6.68
C PRO A 81 34.94 -8.25 6.92
N ALA A 82 35.01 -7.20 7.75
CA ALA A 82 36.26 -6.55 8.14
C ALA A 82 37.11 -7.41 9.10
N ARG A 83 36.53 -8.48 9.68
CA ARG A 83 37.18 -9.34 10.68
C ARG A 83 37.01 -10.81 10.30
N SER A 84 38.10 -11.45 9.88
CA SER A 84 38.08 -12.81 9.31
C SER A 84 37.45 -13.90 10.19
N ASP A 85 37.36 -13.68 11.51
CA ASP A 85 36.76 -14.60 12.49
C ASP A 85 35.77 -13.92 13.46
N GLY A 86 35.29 -12.71 13.13
CA GLY A 86 34.50 -11.88 14.04
C GLY A 86 33.00 -11.82 13.71
N TYR A 87 32.18 -11.75 14.77
CA TYR A 87 30.78 -11.34 14.67
C TYR A 87 30.62 -9.97 15.34
N THR A 88 29.73 -9.13 14.81
CA THR A 88 29.41 -7.82 15.37
C THR A 88 27.95 -7.73 15.80
N ASP A 89 27.68 -6.94 16.84
CA ASP A 89 26.33 -6.61 17.29
C ASP A 89 25.70 -5.65 16.29
N ILE A 90 24.64 -6.07 15.58
CA ILE A 90 24.03 -5.29 14.50
C ILE A 90 23.47 -3.94 14.98
N VAL A 91 23.08 -3.86 16.26
CA VAL A 91 22.57 -2.62 16.86
C VAL A 91 23.70 -1.63 17.13
N LYS A 92 24.94 -2.11 17.25
CA LYS A 92 26.13 -1.30 17.56
C LYS A 92 27.06 -1.11 16.37
N ALA A 93 26.84 -1.83 15.26
CA ALA A 93 27.61 -1.68 14.03
C ALA A 93 27.55 -0.22 13.57
N ARG A 94 28.68 0.29 13.08
CA ARG A 94 28.84 1.67 12.58
C ARG A 94 29.53 1.64 11.23
N GLU A 95 29.45 2.74 10.51
CA GLU A 95 30.18 2.90 9.26
C GLU A 95 31.70 2.81 9.47
N PRO A 96 32.45 2.22 8.51
CA PRO A 96 31.98 1.61 7.25
C PRO A 96 31.53 0.13 7.38
N SER A 97 31.74 -0.50 8.54
CA SER A 97 31.42 -1.93 8.74
C SER A 97 29.94 -2.24 8.48
N LEU A 98 29.01 -1.33 8.82
CA LEU A 98 27.59 -1.52 8.55
C LEU A 98 27.28 -1.65 7.05
N SER A 99 27.81 -0.75 6.22
CA SER A 99 27.62 -0.80 4.77
C SER A 99 28.31 -2.02 4.16
N GLU A 100 29.49 -2.41 4.64
CA GLU A 100 30.18 -3.63 4.22
C GLU A 100 29.39 -4.91 4.55
N ILE A 101 28.81 -5.00 5.75
CA ILE A 101 27.93 -6.09 6.18
C ILE A 101 26.69 -6.15 5.28
N MET A 102 25.99 -5.03 5.11
CA MET A 102 24.78 -4.99 4.27
C MET A 102 25.09 -5.36 2.81
N SER A 103 26.19 -4.86 2.27
CA SER A 103 26.66 -5.21 0.93
C SER A 103 27.00 -6.71 0.82
N ALA A 104 27.60 -7.30 1.86
CA ALA A 104 27.89 -8.73 1.91
C ALA A 104 26.60 -9.56 1.94
N GLU A 105 25.60 -9.17 2.74
CA GLU A 105 24.33 -9.88 2.79
C GLU A 105 23.56 -9.79 1.47
N TRP A 106 23.51 -8.62 0.83
CA TRP A 106 22.89 -8.48 -0.49
C TRP A 106 23.61 -9.30 -1.57
N ARG A 107 24.94 -9.36 -1.53
CA ARG A 107 25.71 -10.26 -2.41
C ARG A 107 25.39 -11.73 -2.16
N ASN A 108 25.19 -12.14 -0.91
CA ASN A 108 24.80 -13.51 -0.56
C ASN A 108 23.40 -13.85 -1.08
N VAL A 109 22.43 -12.95 -0.88
CA VAL A 109 21.07 -13.09 -1.40
C VAL A 109 21.08 -13.17 -2.92
N LEU A 110 21.84 -12.30 -3.59
CA LEU A 110 22.00 -12.33 -5.05
C LEU A 110 22.57 -13.66 -5.54
N ALA A 111 23.61 -14.17 -4.88
CA ALA A 111 24.23 -15.44 -5.25
C ALA A 111 23.23 -16.61 -5.11
N LEU A 112 22.40 -16.61 -4.07
CA LEU A 112 21.33 -17.59 -3.88
C LEU A 112 20.24 -17.45 -4.96
N ALA A 113 19.81 -16.23 -5.28
CA ALA A 113 18.81 -15.97 -6.32
C ALA A 113 19.30 -16.42 -7.71
N LYS A 114 20.54 -16.09 -8.09
CA LYS A 114 21.17 -16.54 -9.34
C LYS A 114 21.27 -18.06 -9.44
N ARG A 115 21.57 -18.74 -8.31
CA ARG A 115 21.53 -20.21 -8.23
C ARG A 115 20.12 -20.75 -8.49
N ALA A 116 19.11 -20.17 -7.83
CA ALA A 116 17.73 -20.58 -8.00
C ALA A 116 17.26 -20.40 -9.45
N GLN A 117 17.57 -19.25 -10.07
CA GLN A 117 17.33 -19.01 -11.49
C GLN A 117 18.02 -20.06 -12.36
N SER A 118 19.30 -20.35 -12.11
CA SER A 118 20.06 -21.34 -12.88
C SER A 118 19.44 -22.74 -12.80
N ILE A 119 18.98 -23.15 -11.62
CA ILE A 119 18.26 -24.42 -11.43
C ILE A 119 16.92 -24.41 -12.20
N ALA A 120 16.17 -23.32 -12.13
CA ALA A 120 14.90 -23.18 -12.84
C ALA A 120 15.10 -23.24 -14.36
N THR A 121 16.09 -22.52 -14.89
CA THR A 121 16.47 -22.55 -16.30
C THR A 121 16.87 -23.96 -16.74
N ALA A 122 17.64 -24.69 -15.92
CA ALA A 122 18.01 -26.09 -16.20
C ALA A 122 16.80 -27.05 -16.20
N ARG A 123 15.72 -26.71 -15.49
CA ARG A 123 14.47 -27.48 -15.48
C ARG A 123 13.54 -27.10 -16.65
N GLY A 124 13.73 -25.93 -17.26
CA GLY A 124 13.02 -25.47 -18.45
C GLY A 124 11.50 -25.57 -18.31
N ASP A 125 10.84 -26.20 -19.29
CA ASP A 125 9.38 -26.36 -19.38
C ASP A 125 8.74 -27.14 -18.22
N ARG A 126 9.54 -27.74 -17.33
CA ARG A 126 9.05 -28.37 -16.10
C ARG A 126 8.70 -27.35 -15.02
N MET A 127 9.07 -26.08 -15.21
CA MET A 127 8.71 -24.99 -14.30
C MET A 127 7.33 -24.44 -14.62
N PRO A 128 6.59 -23.90 -13.61
CA PRO A 128 5.31 -23.25 -13.86
C PRO A 128 5.42 -22.09 -14.87
N ALA A 129 4.34 -21.80 -15.58
CA ALA A 129 4.29 -20.69 -16.53
C ALA A 129 4.72 -19.35 -15.88
N GLY A 130 5.56 -18.60 -16.60
CA GLY A 130 6.14 -17.32 -16.16
C GLY A 130 7.11 -17.43 -14.98
N TYR A 131 7.47 -18.63 -14.51
CA TYR A 131 8.38 -18.79 -13.38
C TYR A 131 9.81 -18.33 -13.70
N LEU A 132 10.30 -18.62 -14.91
CA LEU A 132 11.62 -18.19 -15.36
C LEU A 132 11.73 -16.67 -15.41
N ASP A 133 10.69 -16.00 -15.92
CA ASP A 133 10.62 -14.54 -15.96
C ASP A 133 10.61 -13.95 -14.56
N ARG A 134 9.80 -14.49 -13.64
CA ARG A 134 9.82 -14.07 -12.22
C ARG A 134 11.18 -14.26 -11.56
N CYS A 135 11.90 -15.34 -11.88
CA CYS A 135 13.27 -15.53 -11.39
C CYS A 135 14.22 -14.46 -11.96
N ALA A 136 14.10 -14.12 -13.24
CA ALA A 136 14.92 -13.06 -13.86
C ALA A 136 14.61 -11.68 -13.27
N GLU A 137 13.34 -11.34 -13.09
CA GLU A 137 12.90 -10.11 -12.45
C GLU A 137 13.41 -10.01 -11.00
N ALA A 138 13.33 -11.10 -10.24
CA ALA A 138 13.84 -11.13 -8.87
C ALA A 138 15.35 -10.92 -8.80
N VAL A 139 16.11 -11.57 -9.69
CA VAL A 139 17.58 -11.37 -9.77
C VAL A 139 17.89 -9.91 -10.11
N ALA A 140 17.25 -9.34 -11.13
CA ALA A 140 17.47 -7.96 -11.53
C ALA A 140 17.18 -6.96 -10.39
N LEU A 141 16.08 -7.15 -9.66
CA LEU A 141 15.73 -6.32 -8.50
C LEU A 141 16.76 -6.45 -7.36
N ILE A 142 17.26 -7.65 -7.10
CA ILE A 142 18.26 -7.86 -6.04
C ILE A 142 19.60 -7.24 -6.44
N GLU A 143 19.99 -7.29 -7.72
CA GLU A 143 21.22 -6.66 -8.22
C GLU A 143 21.26 -5.16 -7.92
N THR A 144 20.14 -4.44 -8.05
CA THR A 144 20.09 -3.00 -7.73
C THR A 144 20.34 -2.68 -6.27
N MET A 145 20.28 -3.67 -5.38
CA MET A 145 20.52 -3.52 -3.94
C MET A 145 21.96 -3.87 -3.53
N THR A 146 22.81 -4.32 -4.46
CA THR A 146 24.19 -4.75 -4.16
C THR A 146 25.22 -3.62 -4.14
N GLU A 147 24.85 -2.44 -4.64
CA GLU A 147 25.67 -1.22 -4.60
C GLU A 147 25.06 -0.26 -3.55
N LEU A 148 25.60 -0.30 -2.33
CA LEU A 148 25.32 0.67 -1.26
C LEU A 148 26.38 1.77 -1.23
#